data_AF-A0A965GBW2-F1
#
_entry.id   AF-A0A965GBW2-F1
#
_cell.length_a   1.000
_cell.length_b   1.000
_cell.length_c   1.000
_cell.angle_alpha   90.00
_cell.angle_beta   90.00
_cell.angle_gamma   90.00
#
_symmetry.space_group_name_H-M   'P 1'
#
loop_
_entity.id
_entity.type
_entity.pdbx_description
1 polymer ?
#
loop_
_entity_poly.entity_id
_entity_poly.type
_entity_poly.pdbx_seq_one_letter_code
_entity_poly.pdbx_strand_id
1 'polypeptide(L)'
;MKRGLILLALISSLFLSIFSTPVIAASDVTVDQSLPIERYCDSSLYACNGYQAVSDEQYLPPWTPSFKNVQGYYRNDLASLYRFPSYAIALTRDSGGNGTSVIACSDIASADCVGTDIHFRADLPLCSDSVVVDCMRDIAFSDGGNKPLDFSILGQFPLGNPQYFKGSTKLKVPNGGAPTLIRVPGAPHNGGDTYLVKAQMVGSKWQPNQPFILDSFAISLTAVKLIAGKYTYSGASTNPNLYTKGFDNIGTENGMDGFMVG
;
A
#
# COMPACT_ATOMS: atom_id res chain seq x y z
N MET A 1 10.54 -76.91 -8.28
CA MET A 1 10.91 -75.55 -7.81
C MET A 1 9.65 -74.69 -7.79
N LYS A 2 9.19 -74.29 -6.60
CA LYS A 2 8.07 -73.35 -6.40
C LYS A 2 8.58 -71.92 -6.49
N ARG A 3 7.87 -71.06 -7.22
CA ARG A 3 7.71 -69.59 -7.08
C ARG A 3 6.98 -69.16 -8.36
N GLY A 4 5.77 -68.60 -8.36
CA GLY A 4 5.12 -67.78 -7.35
C GLY A 4 4.71 -66.49 -8.07
N LEU A 5 3.48 -66.47 -8.57
CA LEU A 5 2.83 -65.36 -9.25
C LEU A 5 2.78 -64.14 -8.31
N ILE A 6 3.36 -63.00 -8.71
CA ILE A 6 3.17 -61.72 -8.02
C ILE A 6 2.74 -60.67 -9.05
N LEU A 7 1.50 -60.23 -8.84
CA LEU A 7 0.81 -59.12 -9.47
C LEU A 7 1.52 -57.81 -9.08
N LEU A 8 2.07 -57.05 -10.04
CA LEU A 8 2.44 -55.64 -9.80
C LEU A 8 1.39 -54.75 -10.45
N ALA A 9 0.57 -54.12 -9.60
CA ALA A 9 -0.35 -53.06 -9.97
C ALA A 9 0.43 -51.81 -10.42
N LEU A 10 0.07 -51.27 -11.59
CA LEU A 10 0.50 -49.94 -12.01
C LEU A 10 -0.12 -48.89 -11.07
N ILE A 11 0.71 -48.23 -10.26
CA ILE A 11 0.33 -47.00 -9.56
C ILE A 11 0.68 -45.84 -10.50
N SER A 12 -0.32 -45.34 -11.22
CA SER A 12 -0.22 -44.06 -11.92
C SER A 12 -0.24 -42.94 -10.88
N SER A 13 0.93 -42.33 -10.64
CA SER A 13 1.06 -41.17 -9.75
C SER A 13 0.54 -39.94 -10.49
N LEU A 14 -0.73 -39.58 -10.23
CA LEU A 14 -1.29 -38.32 -10.68
C LEU A 14 -0.63 -37.19 -9.87
N PHE A 15 0.43 -36.58 -10.41
CA PHE A 15 0.95 -35.32 -9.88
C PHE A 15 -0.11 -34.24 -10.13
N LEU A 16 -0.86 -33.90 -9.08
CA LEU A 16 -1.70 -32.70 -9.07
C LEU A 16 -0.74 -31.49 -9.04
N SER A 17 -0.37 -31.00 -10.22
CA SER A 17 0.23 -29.68 -10.36
C SER A 17 -0.81 -28.66 -9.94
N ILE A 18 -0.69 -28.14 -8.72
CA ILE A 18 -1.38 -26.93 -8.28
C ILE A 18 -0.75 -25.80 -9.11
N PHE A 19 -1.35 -25.52 -10.27
CA PHE A 19 -1.15 -24.26 -10.95
C PHE A 19 -1.78 -23.19 -10.08
N SER A 20 -0.95 -22.50 -9.31
CA SER A 20 -1.30 -21.17 -8.81
C SER A 20 -1.33 -20.25 -10.03
N THR A 21 -2.47 -20.20 -10.72
CA THR A 21 -2.73 -19.17 -11.70
C THR A 21 -2.65 -17.82 -10.98
N PRO A 22 -1.84 -16.85 -11.45
CA PRO A 22 -1.97 -15.49 -10.96
C PRO A 22 -3.43 -15.08 -11.19
N VAL A 23 -4.06 -14.49 -10.18
CA VAL A 23 -5.38 -13.89 -10.31
C VAL A 23 -5.23 -12.73 -11.28
N ILE A 24 -5.43 -13.00 -12.57
CA ILE A 24 -5.57 -11.97 -13.59
C ILE A 24 -6.93 -11.35 -13.32
N ALA A 25 -6.94 -10.10 -12.86
CA ALA A 25 -8.13 -9.27 -12.82
C ALA A 25 -8.62 -9.02 -14.26
N ALA A 26 -9.42 -9.93 -14.79
CA ALA A 26 -10.09 -9.78 -16.07
C ALA A 26 -11.48 -10.40 -15.98
N SER A 27 -12.37 -9.74 -15.24
CA SER A 27 -13.80 -9.89 -15.46
C SER A 27 -14.33 -8.58 -16.04
N ASP A 28 -14.78 -8.60 -17.30
CA ASP A 28 -15.51 -7.53 -18.00
C ASP A 28 -16.90 -7.22 -17.37
N VAL A 29 -17.11 -7.65 -16.12
CA VAL A 29 -18.35 -7.48 -15.40
C VAL A 29 -18.40 -6.05 -14.86
N THR A 30 -19.28 -5.24 -15.42
CA THR A 30 -19.63 -3.92 -14.89
C THR A 30 -20.62 -4.08 -13.74
N VAL A 31 -20.38 -3.37 -12.63
CA VAL A 31 -21.34 -3.29 -11.52
C VAL A 31 -22.62 -2.64 -12.01
N ASP A 32 -23.76 -3.26 -11.70
CA ASP A 32 -25.04 -2.60 -11.82
C ASP A 32 -25.16 -1.57 -10.69
N GLN A 33 -24.97 -0.29 -11.03
CA GLN A 33 -25.00 0.81 -10.08
C GLN A 33 -26.39 1.04 -9.45
N SER A 34 -27.43 0.38 -9.97
CA SER A 34 -28.77 0.42 -9.40
C SER A 34 -28.98 -0.59 -8.25
N LEU A 35 -28.03 -1.52 -8.07
CA LEU A 35 -28.10 -2.55 -7.03
C LEU A 35 -27.12 -2.25 -5.87
N PRO A 36 -27.50 -2.56 -4.62
CA PRO A 36 -26.61 -2.41 -3.48
C PRO A 36 -25.36 -3.30 -3.62
N ILE A 37 -24.18 -2.77 -3.28
CA ILE A 37 -22.89 -3.45 -3.46
C ILE A 37 -22.81 -4.77 -2.65
N GLU A 38 -23.61 -4.89 -1.59
CA GLU A 38 -23.72 -6.07 -0.72
C GLU A 38 -24.21 -7.32 -1.47
N ARG A 39 -24.92 -7.16 -2.60
CA ARG A 39 -25.37 -8.26 -3.47
C ARG A 39 -24.20 -9.08 -4.04
N TYR A 40 -23.00 -8.52 -4.05
CA TYR A 40 -21.82 -9.12 -4.65
C TYR A 40 -20.82 -9.65 -3.60
N CYS A 41 -21.09 -9.47 -2.31
CA CYS A 41 -20.20 -9.89 -1.23
C CYS A 41 -20.49 -11.35 -0.81
N ASP A 42 -19.45 -12.18 -0.75
CA ASP A 42 -19.51 -13.54 -0.20
C ASP A 42 -19.11 -13.53 1.28
N SER A 43 -20.07 -13.74 2.16
CA SER A 43 -19.89 -13.70 3.62
C SER A 43 -19.09 -14.88 4.18
N SER A 44 -18.80 -15.91 3.38
CA SER A 44 -17.94 -17.03 3.77
C SER A 44 -16.45 -16.73 3.59
N LEU A 45 -16.11 -15.75 2.76
CA LEU A 45 -14.73 -15.39 2.41
C LEU A 45 -14.36 -13.96 2.83
N TYR A 46 -15.34 -13.09 3.04
CA TYR A 46 -15.10 -11.66 3.25
C TYR A 46 -15.99 -11.06 4.35
N ALA A 47 -15.52 -9.96 4.95
CA ALA A 47 -16.28 -9.16 5.90
C ALA A 47 -17.33 -8.29 5.16
N CYS A 48 -18.57 -8.80 5.04
CA CYS A 48 -19.71 -8.05 4.49
C CYS A 48 -20.38 -7.16 5.56
N ASN A 49 -21.32 -6.29 5.15
CA ASN A 49 -22.03 -5.37 6.07
C ASN A 49 -22.67 -6.14 7.24
N GLY A 50 -22.39 -5.70 8.47
CA GLY A 50 -22.82 -6.39 9.71
C GLY A 50 -21.87 -7.49 10.21
N TYR A 51 -20.72 -7.72 9.57
CA TYR A 51 -19.70 -8.64 10.08
C TYR A 51 -19.17 -8.17 11.43
N GLN A 52 -19.29 -9.04 12.44
CA GLN A 52 -18.60 -8.91 13.72
C GLN A 52 -17.51 -9.96 13.78
N ALA A 53 -16.28 -9.51 13.95
CA ALA A 53 -15.13 -10.38 14.15
C ALA A 53 -15.34 -11.23 15.42
N VAL A 54 -15.01 -12.52 15.34
CA VAL A 54 -15.19 -13.47 16.46
C VAL A 54 -14.17 -13.20 17.58
N SER A 55 -13.09 -12.51 17.26
CA SER A 55 -12.06 -11.94 18.15
C SER A 55 -11.42 -10.73 17.45
N ASP A 56 -10.71 -9.89 18.18
CA ASP A 56 -9.97 -8.74 17.65
C ASP A 56 -8.83 -9.12 16.69
N GLU A 57 -8.45 -10.41 16.66
CA GLU A 57 -7.37 -10.96 15.83
C GLU A 57 -7.88 -11.75 14.60
N GLN A 58 -9.18 -12.10 14.56
CA GLN A 58 -9.80 -12.76 13.41
C GLN A 58 -10.54 -11.76 12.54
N TYR A 59 -9.82 -11.14 11.62
CA TYR A 59 -10.42 -10.33 10.56
C TYR A 59 -10.53 -11.12 9.26
N LEU A 60 -11.75 -11.25 8.74
CA LEU A 60 -11.92 -11.55 7.31
C LEU A 60 -11.49 -10.32 6.51
N PRO A 61 -10.75 -10.49 5.40
CA PRO A 61 -10.45 -9.37 4.51
C PRO A 61 -11.77 -8.77 4.01
N PRO A 62 -11.83 -7.44 3.80
CA PRO A 62 -12.99 -6.86 3.15
C PRO A 62 -13.03 -7.36 1.72
N TRP A 63 -14.24 -7.56 1.21
CA TRP A 63 -14.42 -7.94 -0.18
C TRP A 63 -13.95 -6.80 -1.08
N THR A 64 -12.91 -7.06 -1.88
CA THR A 64 -12.44 -6.16 -2.92
C THR A 64 -13.11 -6.57 -4.23
N PRO A 65 -14.16 -5.87 -4.70
CA PRO A 65 -14.72 -6.12 -6.01
C PRO A 65 -13.63 -6.05 -7.08
N SER A 66 -13.44 -7.12 -7.85
CA SER A 66 -12.57 -7.11 -9.04
C SER A 66 -13.23 -6.42 -10.24
N PHE A 67 -14.13 -5.48 -9.97
CA PHE A 67 -14.88 -4.75 -10.99
C PHE A 67 -14.09 -3.55 -11.48
N LYS A 68 -14.24 -3.25 -12.77
CA LYS A 68 -13.62 -2.06 -13.37
C LYS A 68 -14.15 -0.80 -12.67
N ASN A 69 -13.24 0.08 -12.26
CA ASN A 69 -13.51 1.36 -11.57
C ASN A 69 -14.13 1.26 -10.17
N VAL A 70 -14.05 0.10 -9.50
CA VAL A 70 -14.49 -0.03 -8.10
C VAL A 70 -13.28 -0.45 -7.25
N GLN A 71 -13.13 0.20 -6.10
CA GLN A 71 -12.10 -0.15 -5.12
C GLN A 71 -12.76 -0.34 -3.76
N GLY A 72 -12.49 -1.49 -3.12
CA GLY A 72 -12.92 -1.75 -1.75
C GLY A 72 -12.10 -0.89 -0.77
N TYR A 73 -12.74 -0.40 0.28
CA TYR A 73 -12.09 0.32 1.37
C TYR A 73 -11.98 -0.58 2.60
N TYR A 74 -10.77 -0.75 3.12
CA TYR A 74 -10.51 -1.47 4.36
C TYR A 74 -10.12 -0.50 5.47
N ARG A 75 -10.76 -0.61 6.63
CA ARG A 75 -10.33 0.08 7.84
C ARG A 75 -9.58 -0.92 8.75
N ASN A 76 -8.29 -0.72 8.92
CA ASN A 76 -7.46 -1.49 9.85
C ASN A 76 -6.38 -0.56 10.43
N ASP A 77 -6.11 -0.72 11.72
CA ASP A 77 -4.98 -0.08 12.41
C ASP A 77 -3.66 -0.77 12.04
N LEU A 78 -3.24 -0.60 10.78
CA LEU A 78 -1.97 -1.13 10.31
C LEU A 78 -0.83 -0.16 10.67
N ALA A 79 0.02 -0.56 11.63
CA ALA A 79 1.27 0.13 11.93
C ALA A 79 2.16 0.35 10.68
N SER A 80 2.04 -0.53 9.67
CA SER A 80 2.77 -0.48 8.41
C SER A 80 2.49 0.78 7.58
N LEU A 81 1.30 1.38 7.68
CA LEU A 81 0.99 2.60 6.93
C LEU A 81 1.79 3.80 7.48
N TYR A 82 2.13 3.80 8.76
CA TYR A 82 2.94 4.85 9.39
C TYR A 82 4.45 4.57 9.29
N ARG A 83 4.83 3.31 9.13
CA ARG A 83 6.24 2.88 9.10
C ARG A 83 7.01 3.42 7.90
N PHE A 84 6.36 3.52 6.74
CA PHE A 84 7.02 3.87 5.49
C PHE A 84 6.50 5.21 4.95
N PRO A 85 7.34 6.27 4.93
CA PRO A 85 7.04 7.46 4.17
C PRO A 85 7.18 7.18 2.68
N SER A 86 6.88 8.18 1.84
CA SER A 86 7.05 8.04 0.40
C SER A 86 8.49 7.73 0.02
N TYR A 87 8.64 6.83 -0.96
CA TYR A 87 9.90 6.51 -1.62
C TYR A 87 9.65 5.97 -3.03
N ALA A 88 10.64 6.12 -3.90
CA ALA A 88 10.76 5.35 -5.13
C ALA A 88 12.15 4.72 -5.18
N ILE A 89 12.23 3.42 -5.46
CA ILE A 89 13.50 2.71 -5.57
C ILE A 89 13.58 1.91 -6.86
N ALA A 90 14.71 2.05 -7.55
CA ALA A 90 15.07 1.25 -8.71
C ALA A 90 16.06 0.16 -8.27
N LEU A 91 15.74 -1.09 -8.58
CA LEU A 91 16.54 -2.24 -8.25
C LEU A 91 17.07 -2.87 -9.52
N THR A 92 18.34 -3.24 -9.49
CA THR A 92 18.95 -4.10 -10.51
C THR A 92 19.19 -5.47 -9.89
N ARG A 93 18.74 -6.52 -10.56
CA ARG A 93 18.87 -7.90 -10.09
C ARG A 93 19.79 -8.75 -10.97
N ASP A 94 20.45 -9.71 -10.35
CA ASP A 94 21.16 -10.78 -11.05
C ASP A 94 20.22 -11.88 -11.56
N SER A 95 20.76 -12.86 -12.29
CA SER A 95 20.00 -14.02 -12.78
C SER A 95 19.41 -14.91 -11.68
N GLY A 96 19.90 -14.80 -10.44
CA GLY A 96 19.38 -15.49 -9.26
C GLY A 96 18.27 -14.71 -8.53
N GLY A 97 17.92 -13.51 -9.01
CA GLY A 97 16.91 -12.63 -8.42
C GLY A 97 17.41 -11.80 -7.23
N ASN A 98 18.72 -11.77 -6.97
CA ASN A 98 19.30 -10.98 -5.89
C ASN A 98 19.58 -9.55 -6.38
N GLY A 99 19.30 -8.56 -5.53
CA GLY A 99 19.69 -7.17 -5.78
C GLY A 99 21.20 -7.03 -5.88
N THR A 100 21.67 -6.38 -6.93
CA THR A 100 23.08 -6.00 -7.13
C THR A 100 23.29 -4.49 -6.98
N SER A 101 22.24 -3.70 -7.20
CA SER A 101 22.20 -2.25 -7.00
C SER A 101 20.81 -1.81 -6.61
N VAL A 102 20.71 -0.81 -5.73
CA VAL A 102 19.46 -0.17 -5.32
C VAL A 102 19.67 1.33 -5.29
N ILE A 103 18.81 2.05 -6.00
CA ILE A 103 18.88 3.51 -6.13
C ILE A 103 17.59 4.10 -5.59
N ALA A 104 17.69 5.01 -4.62
CA ALA A 104 16.57 5.85 -4.24
C ALA A 104 16.39 6.98 -5.27
N CYS A 105 15.25 6.97 -5.96
CA CYS A 105 14.96 7.89 -7.02
C CYS A 105 14.36 9.19 -6.48
N SER A 106 14.94 10.34 -6.82
CA SER A 106 14.34 11.65 -6.57
C SER A 106 13.37 12.09 -7.67
N ASP A 107 13.49 11.55 -8.88
CA ASP A 107 12.55 11.70 -10.00
C ASP A 107 12.45 10.35 -10.72
N ILE A 108 11.23 9.81 -10.80
CA ILE A 108 11.02 8.47 -11.37
C ILE A 108 11.20 8.41 -12.90
N ALA A 109 11.19 9.56 -13.56
CA ALA A 109 11.48 9.67 -14.99
C ALA A 109 12.94 10.05 -15.29
N SER A 110 13.78 10.21 -14.26
CA SER A 110 15.21 10.52 -14.45
C SER A 110 15.97 9.35 -15.09
N ALA A 111 17.02 9.69 -15.84
CA ALA A 111 17.99 8.71 -16.34
C ALA A 111 18.75 7.98 -15.22
N ASP A 112 18.75 8.54 -14.00
CA ASP A 112 19.36 7.93 -12.82
C ASP A 112 18.44 6.92 -12.12
N CYS A 113 17.13 6.92 -12.42
CA CYS A 113 16.16 5.99 -11.85
C CYS A 113 15.94 4.77 -12.75
N VAL A 114 16.98 3.95 -12.91
CA VAL A 114 16.97 2.81 -13.82
C VAL A 114 17.30 1.51 -13.08
N GLY A 115 16.52 0.47 -13.35
CA GLY A 115 16.66 -0.85 -12.76
C GLY A 115 15.89 -1.91 -13.54
N THR A 116 16.11 -3.18 -13.19
CA THR A 116 15.29 -4.31 -13.65
C THR A 116 13.85 -4.18 -13.18
N ASP A 117 13.67 -3.73 -11.95
CA ASP A 117 12.39 -3.44 -11.31
C ASP A 117 12.42 -2.08 -10.61
N ILE A 118 11.28 -1.38 -10.58
CA ILE A 118 11.12 -0.09 -9.89
C ILE A 118 9.87 -0.16 -9.04
N HIS A 119 9.99 0.20 -7.77
CA HIS A 119 8.88 0.20 -6.82
C HIS A 119 8.70 1.59 -6.24
N PHE A 120 7.45 1.99 -6.02
CA PHE A 120 7.15 3.24 -5.38
C PHE A 120 6.06 3.09 -4.30
N ARG A 121 6.16 3.98 -3.33
CA ARG A 121 5.14 4.26 -2.32
C ARG A 121 4.97 5.77 -2.29
N ALA A 122 3.79 6.27 -2.60
CA ALA A 122 3.51 7.68 -2.73
C ALA A 122 2.37 8.09 -1.81
N ASP A 123 2.68 8.90 -0.81
CA ASP A 123 1.72 9.60 0.00
C ASP A 123 1.28 10.85 -0.75
N LEU A 124 0.00 10.88 -1.12
CA LEU A 124 -0.61 11.91 -1.92
C LEU A 124 -0.91 13.14 -1.03
N PRO A 125 -0.47 14.34 -1.43
CA PRO A 125 -0.81 15.56 -0.71
C PRO A 125 -2.24 16.01 -1.02
N LEU A 126 -2.69 17.07 -0.35
CA LEU A 126 -3.84 17.83 -0.84
C LEU A 126 -3.53 18.49 -2.18
N CYS A 127 -4.54 18.63 -3.02
CA CYS A 127 -4.43 19.30 -4.31
C CYS A 127 -4.08 20.78 -4.12
N SER A 128 -3.27 21.31 -5.03
CA SER A 128 -2.87 22.72 -5.10
C SER A 128 -2.66 23.13 -6.55
N ASP A 129 -2.39 24.41 -6.81
CA ASP A 129 -2.05 24.89 -8.17
C ASP A 129 -0.84 24.16 -8.78
N SER A 130 0.05 23.62 -7.93
CA SER A 130 1.24 22.88 -8.34
C SER A 130 1.05 21.36 -8.41
N VAL A 131 0.01 20.83 -7.74
CA VAL A 131 -0.31 19.40 -7.70
C VAL A 131 -1.79 19.24 -7.98
N VAL A 132 -2.12 19.08 -9.27
CA VAL A 132 -3.50 19.05 -9.77
C VAL A 132 -3.98 17.65 -10.17
N VAL A 133 -3.09 16.66 -10.18
CA VAL A 133 -3.37 15.26 -10.54
C VAL A 133 -2.81 14.37 -9.43
N ASP A 134 -3.52 13.27 -9.14
CA ASP A 134 -3.19 12.29 -8.09
C ASP A 134 -2.98 12.92 -6.71
N CYS A 135 -3.99 13.67 -6.25
CA CYS A 135 -3.99 14.39 -4.97
C CYS A 135 -5.36 14.32 -4.29
N MET A 136 -5.40 14.59 -2.99
CA MET A 136 -6.64 14.66 -2.22
C MET A 136 -7.30 16.02 -2.44
N ARG A 137 -8.54 16.05 -2.95
CA ARG A 137 -9.23 17.32 -3.25
C ARG A 137 -9.91 17.95 -2.04
N ASP A 138 -10.61 17.14 -1.26
CA ASP A 138 -11.46 17.63 -0.18
C ASP A 138 -11.53 16.58 0.95
N ILE A 139 -11.77 17.05 2.18
CA ILE A 139 -11.91 16.24 3.38
C ILE A 139 -13.09 16.81 4.16
N ALA A 140 -14.06 15.98 4.52
CA ALA A 140 -15.21 16.40 5.32
C ALA A 140 -15.24 15.65 6.66
N PHE A 141 -15.54 16.38 7.73
CA PHE A 141 -15.75 15.83 9.07
C PHE A 141 -17.18 16.12 9.50
N SER A 142 -17.79 15.16 10.20
CA SER A 142 -19.09 15.33 10.83
C SER A 142 -19.12 14.64 12.18
N ASP A 143 -19.92 15.15 13.11
CA ASP A 143 -20.19 14.48 14.37
C ASP A 143 -21.16 13.29 14.20
N GLY A 144 -21.46 12.61 15.30
CA GLY A 144 -22.43 11.50 15.32
C GLY A 144 -23.87 11.90 14.95
N GLY A 145 -24.17 13.20 14.87
CA GLY A 145 -25.43 13.77 14.42
C GLY A 145 -25.41 14.29 12.98
N ASN A 146 -24.37 13.97 12.20
CA ASN A 146 -24.13 14.49 10.84
C ASN A 146 -23.95 16.02 10.77
N LYS A 147 -23.67 16.70 11.89
CA LYS A 147 -23.33 18.11 11.85
C LYS A 147 -21.89 18.26 11.33
N PRO A 148 -21.65 19.09 10.29
CA PRO A 148 -20.30 19.34 9.80
C PRO A 148 -19.40 19.91 10.90
N LEU A 149 -18.16 19.43 10.94
CA LEU A 149 -17.10 19.93 11.81
C LEU A 149 -16.08 20.69 10.97
N ASP A 150 -15.68 21.86 11.48
CA ASP A 150 -14.61 22.64 10.89
C ASP A 150 -13.26 21.97 11.13
N PHE A 151 -12.36 22.09 10.15
CA PHE A 151 -10.98 21.69 10.28
C PHE A 151 -10.05 22.74 9.66
N SER A 152 -8.77 22.67 10.03
CA SER A 152 -7.71 23.50 9.42
C SER A 152 -6.54 22.61 9.02
N ILE A 153 -5.89 22.97 7.91
CA ILE A 153 -4.68 22.29 7.44
C ILE A 153 -3.50 22.92 8.16
N LEU A 154 -2.77 22.13 8.94
CA LEU A 154 -1.54 22.58 9.61
C LEU A 154 -0.31 22.46 8.72
N GLY A 155 -0.39 21.63 7.68
CA GLY A 155 0.65 21.46 6.68
C GLY A 155 0.91 19.99 6.40
N GLN A 156 2.15 19.69 6.02
CA GLN A 156 2.62 18.34 5.76
C GLN A 156 3.48 17.83 6.91
N PHE A 157 3.39 16.54 7.22
CA PHE A 157 4.20 15.94 8.27
C PHE A 157 4.57 14.47 7.98
N PRO A 158 5.84 14.07 8.19
CA PRO A 158 6.99 14.91 8.51
C PRO A 158 7.42 15.75 7.28
N LEU A 159 8.19 16.82 7.48
CA LEU A 159 8.76 17.61 6.37
C LEU A 159 10.19 17.17 6.10
N GLY A 160 10.61 17.13 4.83
CA GLY A 160 12.03 17.01 4.48
C GLY A 160 12.60 15.58 4.46
N ASN A 161 11.77 14.55 4.25
CA ASN A 161 12.29 13.22 3.96
C ASN A 161 13.10 13.24 2.64
N PRO A 162 14.37 12.82 2.63
CA PRO A 162 15.20 12.80 1.42
C PRO A 162 14.71 11.84 0.35
N GLN A 163 13.83 10.88 0.68
CA GLN A 163 13.29 9.92 -0.29
C GLN A 163 11.97 10.35 -0.94
N TYR A 164 11.49 11.57 -0.66
CA TYR A 164 10.44 12.15 -1.49
C TYR A 164 10.89 12.24 -2.94
N PHE A 165 9.95 11.96 -3.83
CA PHE A 165 10.27 11.82 -5.24
C PHE A 165 9.21 12.46 -6.12
N LYS A 166 9.66 12.97 -7.26
CA LYS A 166 8.82 13.48 -8.32
C LYS A 166 8.32 12.31 -9.18
N GLY A 167 7.00 12.25 -9.33
CA GLY A 167 6.32 11.31 -10.20
C GLY A 167 6.34 11.72 -11.67
N SER A 168 5.58 11.01 -12.48
CA SER A 168 5.42 11.30 -13.91
C SER A 168 4.05 10.88 -14.41
N THR A 169 3.29 11.85 -14.92
CA THR A 169 1.99 11.61 -15.55
C THR A 169 2.10 10.72 -16.79
N LYS A 170 3.21 10.80 -17.53
CA LYS A 170 3.51 9.92 -18.68
C LYS A 170 3.65 8.47 -18.25
N LEU A 171 4.26 8.22 -17.08
CA LEU A 171 4.45 6.89 -16.51
C LEU A 171 3.28 6.46 -15.62
N LYS A 172 2.28 7.33 -15.43
CA LYS A 172 1.14 7.15 -14.51
C LYS A 172 1.58 6.87 -13.07
N VAL A 173 2.61 7.58 -12.63
CA VAL A 173 3.12 7.51 -11.25
C VAL A 173 2.94 8.85 -10.56
N PRO A 174 2.26 8.92 -9.40
CA PRO A 174 2.07 10.16 -8.66
C PRO A 174 3.37 10.68 -8.03
N ASN A 175 3.35 11.93 -7.58
CA ASN A 175 4.41 12.45 -6.72
C ASN A 175 4.32 11.78 -5.33
N GLY A 176 5.46 11.38 -4.78
CA GLY A 176 5.54 10.86 -3.42
C GLY A 176 5.96 11.94 -2.44
N GLY A 177 5.04 12.39 -1.59
CA GLY A 177 5.28 13.45 -0.63
C GLY A 177 5.08 13.03 0.82
N ALA A 178 4.71 14.00 1.64
CA ALA A 178 4.37 13.83 3.03
C ALA A 178 2.83 13.76 3.22
N PRO A 179 2.35 12.98 4.20
CA PRO A 179 0.97 13.04 4.67
C PRO A 179 0.55 14.44 5.11
N THR A 180 -0.76 14.71 5.08
CA THR A 180 -1.34 15.99 5.50
C THR A 180 -1.67 15.95 6.99
N LEU A 181 -1.15 16.92 7.75
CA LEU A 181 -1.54 17.15 9.13
C LEU A 181 -2.66 18.18 9.19
N ILE A 182 -3.72 17.84 9.91
CA ILE A 182 -4.89 18.70 10.10
C ILE A 182 -5.19 18.86 11.59
N ARG A 183 -5.99 19.87 11.92
CA ARG A 183 -6.60 20.10 13.22
C ARG A 183 -8.11 20.13 13.10
N VAL A 184 -8.81 19.37 13.95
CA VAL A 184 -10.27 19.26 14.01
C VAL A 184 -10.74 19.57 15.44
N PRO A 185 -10.96 20.85 15.82
CA PRO A 185 -11.27 21.21 17.21
C PRO A 185 -12.56 20.58 17.74
N GLY A 186 -13.51 20.29 16.85
CA GLY A 186 -14.78 19.63 17.19
C GLY A 186 -14.68 18.12 17.44
N ALA A 187 -13.50 17.53 17.25
CA ALA A 187 -13.22 16.12 17.50
C ALA A 187 -11.91 15.97 18.28
N PRO A 188 -11.86 16.30 19.59
CA PRO A 188 -10.66 16.11 20.38
C PRO A 188 -10.44 14.63 20.74
N HIS A 189 -9.18 14.27 20.98
CA HIS A 189 -8.73 12.98 21.49
C HIS A 189 -7.72 13.20 22.64
N ASN A 190 -7.29 12.13 23.32
CA ASN A 190 -6.39 12.22 24.48
C ASN A 190 -5.03 12.92 24.19
N GLY A 191 -4.65 13.01 22.91
CA GLY A 191 -3.42 13.63 22.44
C GLY A 191 -3.55 15.09 22.00
N GLY A 192 -4.77 15.63 21.93
CA GLY A 192 -5.05 16.97 21.39
C GLY A 192 -6.25 16.95 20.43
N ASP A 193 -6.14 17.68 19.33
CA ASP A 193 -7.18 17.82 18.29
C ASP A 193 -6.60 17.65 16.87
N THR A 194 -5.44 17.00 16.76
CA THR A 194 -4.68 16.90 15.50
C THR A 194 -4.75 15.51 14.90
N TYR A 195 -4.90 15.46 13.59
CA TYR A 195 -5.02 14.22 12.85
C TYR A 195 -4.05 14.18 11.68
N LEU A 196 -3.49 13.01 11.41
CA LEU A 196 -2.68 12.74 10.22
C LEU A 196 -3.53 12.03 9.17
N VAL A 197 -3.67 12.66 8.01
CA VAL A 197 -4.36 12.14 6.84
C VAL A 197 -3.33 11.65 5.85
N LYS A 198 -3.36 10.36 5.56
CA LYS A 198 -2.42 9.71 4.66
C LYS A 198 -3.18 8.92 3.61
N ALA A 199 -3.21 9.43 2.38
CA ALA A 199 -3.64 8.67 1.21
C ALA A 199 -2.38 8.15 0.50
N GLN A 200 -2.22 6.84 0.40
CA GLN A 200 -1.00 6.21 -0.07
C GLN A 200 -1.29 5.29 -1.25
N MET A 201 -0.52 5.48 -2.32
CA MET A 201 -0.48 4.60 -3.48
C MET A 201 0.82 3.80 -3.46
N VAL A 202 0.73 2.48 -3.65
CA VAL A 202 1.90 1.61 -3.81
C VAL A 202 1.81 0.98 -5.19
N GLY A 203 2.90 1.00 -5.92
CA GLY A 203 2.96 0.39 -7.22
C GLY A 203 4.36 -0.03 -7.61
N SER A 204 4.44 -0.74 -8.72
CA SER A 204 5.67 -1.34 -9.16
C SER A 204 5.71 -1.50 -10.68
N LYS A 205 6.92 -1.60 -11.20
CA LYS A 205 7.25 -2.01 -12.55
C LYS A 205 8.25 -3.14 -12.41
N TRP A 206 7.82 -4.37 -12.71
CA TRP A 206 8.66 -5.56 -12.49
C TRP A 206 9.64 -5.87 -13.62
N GLN A 207 9.51 -5.21 -14.77
CA GLN A 207 10.39 -5.39 -15.92
C GLN A 207 10.62 -4.05 -16.65
N PRO A 208 11.78 -3.82 -17.29
CA PRO A 208 12.10 -2.53 -17.90
C PRO A 208 11.08 -2.02 -18.92
N ASN A 209 10.48 -2.94 -19.70
CA ASN A 209 9.56 -2.63 -20.80
C ASN A 209 8.08 -2.74 -20.43
N GLN A 210 7.75 -2.92 -19.15
CA GLN A 210 6.38 -2.97 -18.68
C GLN A 210 5.94 -1.60 -18.15
N PRO A 211 4.63 -1.29 -18.24
CA PRO A 211 4.09 -0.12 -17.54
C PRO A 211 4.17 -0.34 -16.02
N PHE A 212 4.12 0.76 -15.26
CA PHE A 212 3.84 0.66 -13.83
C PHE A 212 2.42 0.12 -13.62
N ILE A 213 2.29 -0.76 -12.64
CA ILE A 213 1.02 -1.24 -12.11
C ILE A 213 0.82 -0.69 -10.71
N LEU A 214 -0.43 -0.35 -10.38
CA LEU A 214 -0.82 0.02 -9.04
C LEU A 214 -1.12 -1.26 -8.26
N ASP A 215 -0.38 -1.49 -7.18
CA ASP A 215 -0.52 -2.69 -6.35
C ASP A 215 -1.54 -2.44 -5.22
N SER A 216 -1.55 -1.24 -4.64
CA SER A 216 -2.52 -0.89 -3.61
C SER A 216 -2.77 0.61 -3.49
N PHE A 217 -3.93 0.95 -2.95
CA PHE A 217 -4.27 2.28 -2.49
C PHE A 217 -4.91 2.17 -1.11
N ALA A 218 -4.45 2.99 -0.17
CA ALA A 218 -4.95 2.99 1.20
C ALA A 218 -5.07 4.42 1.72
N ILE A 219 -6.10 4.70 2.50
CA ILE A 219 -6.27 5.99 3.18
C ILE A 219 -6.35 5.73 4.69
N SER A 220 -5.60 6.48 5.49
CA SER A 220 -5.75 6.51 6.94
C SER A 220 -6.01 7.91 7.45
N LEU A 221 -6.83 7.98 8.49
CA LEU A 221 -7.01 9.14 9.35
C LEU A 221 -6.65 8.71 10.78
N THR A 222 -5.65 9.36 11.37
CA THR A 222 -5.08 8.93 12.65
C THR A 222 -5.06 10.10 13.60
N ALA A 223 -5.55 9.92 14.82
CA ALA A 223 -5.31 10.86 15.90
C ALA A 223 -3.82 10.88 16.23
N VAL A 224 -3.20 12.06 16.25
CA VAL A 224 -1.75 12.18 16.51
C VAL A 224 -1.46 13.29 17.51
N LYS A 225 -0.42 13.11 18.31
CA LYS A 225 0.19 14.17 19.11
C LYS A 225 1.59 14.47 18.58
N LEU A 226 1.85 15.74 18.25
CA LEU A 226 3.20 16.16 17.90
C LEU A 226 4.06 16.29 19.16
N ILE A 227 5.20 15.60 19.17
CA ILE A 227 6.21 15.67 20.24
C ILE A 227 7.48 16.24 19.62
N ALA A 228 8.09 17.23 20.28
CA ALA A 228 9.35 17.81 19.83
C ALA A 228 10.52 16.89 20.20
N GLY A 229 11.46 16.70 19.26
CA GLY A 229 12.59 15.81 19.44
C GLY A 229 13.53 15.80 18.24
N LYS A 230 14.60 15.01 18.33
CA LYS A 230 15.50 14.72 17.22
C LYS A 230 15.07 13.39 16.61
N TYR A 231 14.53 13.45 15.40
CA TYR A 231 14.03 12.28 14.68
C TYR A 231 14.81 12.09 13.38
N THR A 232 15.00 10.85 12.98
CA THR A 232 15.54 10.45 11.67
C THR A 232 14.42 9.88 10.81
N TYR A 233 14.54 9.98 9.49
CA TYR A 233 13.54 9.41 8.58
C TYR A 233 13.75 7.89 8.45
N SER A 234 12.67 7.13 8.52
CA SER A 234 12.64 5.76 8.00
C SER A 234 12.50 5.80 6.48
N GLY A 235 13.05 4.80 5.79
CA GLY A 235 13.07 4.79 4.33
C GLY A 235 13.30 3.40 3.77
N ALA A 236 13.11 3.25 2.47
CA ALA A 236 13.56 2.06 1.77
C ALA A 236 15.09 2.03 1.73
N SER A 237 15.71 0.91 2.09
CA SER A 237 17.17 0.83 2.09
C SER A 237 17.75 0.84 0.67
N THR A 238 18.91 1.45 0.53
CA THR A 238 19.72 1.42 -0.69
C THR A 238 20.77 0.30 -0.66
N ASN A 239 20.78 -0.54 0.38
CA ASN A 239 21.68 -1.68 0.48
C ASN A 239 21.16 -2.87 -0.32
N PRO A 240 21.84 -3.29 -1.43
CA PRO A 240 21.36 -4.36 -2.30
C PRO A 240 21.26 -5.73 -1.63
N ASN A 241 22.06 -5.98 -0.57
CA ASN A 241 22.07 -7.25 0.15
C ASN A 241 20.74 -7.56 0.86
N LEU A 242 19.90 -6.56 1.08
CA LEU A 242 18.58 -6.73 1.69
C LEU A 242 17.54 -7.26 0.69
N TYR A 243 17.83 -7.20 -0.61
CA TYR A 243 16.87 -7.54 -1.66
C TYR A 243 17.13 -8.91 -2.28
N THR A 244 17.05 -9.96 -1.46
CA THR A 244 17.18 -11.35 -1.94
C THR A 244 15.81 -11.91 -2.31
N LYS A 245 15.62 -12.34 -3.57
CA LYS A 245 14.45 -13.09 -4.04
C LYS A 245 13.08 -12.41 -3.77
N GLY A 246 13.02 -11.09 -3.91
CA GLY A 246 11.78 -10.33 -3.74
C GLY A 246 12.01 -8.92 -3.25
N PHE A 247 10.90 -8.21 -2.99
CA PHE A 247 10.89 -6.88 -2.38
C PHE A 247 10.61 -6.93 -0.86
N ASP A 248 10.32 -8.11 -0.33
CA ASP A 248 9.71 -8.30 0.99
C ASP A 248 10.68 -8.13 2.17
N ASN A 249 11.97 -7.91 1.90
CA ASN A 249 13.02 -7.72 2.90
C ASN A 249 13.59 -6.30 2.82
N ILE A 250 12.74 -5.27 2.90
CA ILE A 250 13.21 -3.89 3.10
C ILE A 250 13.82 -3.80 4.49
N GLY A 251 15.11 -4.10 4.61
CA GLY A 251 15.85 -3.86 5.84
C GLY A 251 15.79 -2.38 6.19
N THR A 252 15.73 -2.11 7.49
CA THR A 252 15.84 -0.75 8.01
C THR A 252 17.30 -0.36 7.89
N GLU A 253 17.62 0.77 7.25
CA GLU A 253 18.97 1.31 7.39
C GLU A 253 19.19 1.67 8.86
N ASN A 254 20.31 1.22 9.43
CA ASN A 254 20.59 1.30 10.85
C ASN A 254 20.53 2.76 11.34
N GLY A 255 19.53 3.01 12.18
CA GLY A 255 19.23 4.27 12.85
C GLY A 255 17.87 4.13 13.54
N MET A 256 17.70 3.06 14.30
CA MET A 256 16.47 2.76 15.03
C MET A 256 16.27 3.81 16.12
N ASP A 257 15.23 4.64 15.99
CA ASP A 257 14.27 4.80 17.07
C ASP A 257 12.92 5.30 16.56
N GLY A 258 11.87 4.87 17.24
CA GLY A 258 10.49 4.89 16.75
C GLY A 258 9.91 6.29 16.49
N PHE A 259 9.05 6.36 15.49
CA PHE A 259 7.97 7.35 15.46
C PHE A 259 6.93 6.92 16.50
N MET A 260 6.99 7.49 17.71
CA MET A 260 5.90 7.36 18.66
C MET A 260 4.79 8.32 18.27
N VAL A 261 3.84 7.82 17.48
CA VAL A 261 2.46 8.31 17.57
C VAL A 261 1.87 7.69 18.83
N GLY A 262 1.58 8.52 19.82
CA GLY A 262 0.72 8.16 20.95
C GLY A 262 -0.63 8.84 20.83
#